data_AF-A0A0C2RCH3-F1
#
_entry.id   AF-A0A0C2RCH3-F1
#
_cell.length_a   1.000
_cell.length_b   1.000
_cell.length_c   1.000
_cell.angle_alpha   90.00
_cell.angle_beta   90.00
_cell.angle_gamma   90.00
#
_symmetry.space_group_name_H-M   'P 1'
#
loop_
_entity.id
_entity.type
_entity.pdbx_description
1 polymer ?
#
loop_
_entity_poly.entity_id
_entity_poly.type
_entity_poly.pdbx_seq_one_letter_code
_entity_poly.pdbx_strand_id
1 'polypeptide(L)'
;MEEDNNAVSIPDKKLSRIIHRILKKNDAESITKEEIASITNINVFDQGVKDLTGLEYATNLEKLIISYNAIDSLEPLKSCMKLKSLIAVCLTTASINNLPTNLEELDISNLSLTGTDGFTSLSSLTNIKTLQVSNTILNDIDFVSLTVNLSKIEANNCQVTNLKPLQALLDKRLQDSSYSFETQTVLLDKGTVGQTTALALHKPDGESPNITWNTADSYDNEKEQLTWENSGDNHSLSWSYSAENNEVVFSGEISQFATEI
;
A
#
# COMPACT_ATOMS: atom_id res chain seq x y z
N MET A 1 22.77 31.86 28.81
CA MET A 1 21.67 30.91 28.53
C MET A 1 22.17 30.13 27.34
N GLU A 2 22.80 28.99 27.59
CA GLU A 2 23.15 28.07 26.52
C GLU A 2 21.83 27.56 25.96
N GLU A 3 21.59 27.77 24.66
CA GLU A 3 20.56 27.03 23.96
C GLU A 3 20.85 25.55 24.21
N ASP A 4 19.88 24.85 24.80
CA ASP A 4 19.96 23.42 25.04
C ASP A 4 20.03 22.73 23.67
N ASN A 5 21.26 22.55 23.17
CA ASN A 5 21.59 22.04 21.83
C ASN A 5 21.16 20.57 21.63
N ASN A 6 20.42 20.04 22.60
CA ASN A 6 19.88 18.70 22.65
C ASN A 6 18.34 18.64 22.66
N ALA A 7 17.66 19.79 22.70
CA ALA A 7 16.21 19.86 22.63
C ALA A 7 15.71 19.48 21.21
N VAL A 8 14.64 18.69 21.16
CA VAL A 8 13.99 18.26 19.92
C VAL A 8 12.85 19.21 19.59
N SER A 9 12.84 19.71 18.36
CA SER A 9 11.74 20.53 17.85
C SER A 9 10.58 19.64 17.39
N ILE A 10 9.42 19.79 18.02
CA ILE A 10 8.16 19.12 17.63
C ILE A 10 7.13 20.21 17.34
N PRO A 11 7.07 20.74 16.11
CA PRO A 11 6.25 21.91 15.76
C PRO A 11 4.75 21.65 15.86
N ASP A 12 4.30 20.42 15.59
CA ASP A 12 2.90 20.03 15.78
C ASP A 12 2.56 19.97 17.28
N LYS A 13 1.72 20.91 17.73
CA LYS A 13 1.31 21.02 19.13
C LYS A 13 0.48 19.83 19.62
N LYS A 14 -0.19 19.08 18.72
CA LYS A 14 -0.95 17.88 19.10
C LYS A 14 0.02 16.73 19.33
N LEU A 15 0.95 16.52 18.40
CA LEU A 15 2.01 15.53 18.55
C LEU A 15 2.86 15.82 19.80
N SER A 16 3.34 17.06 19.94
CA SER A 16 4.16 17.49 21.07
C SER A 16 3.49 17.15 22.41
N ARG A 17 2.22 17.49 22.61
CA ARG A 17 1.48 17.16 23.84
C ARG A 17 1.39 15.65 24.11
N ILE A 18 1.25 14.85 23.06
CA ILE A 18 1.18 13.39 23.19
C ILE A 18 2.55 12.85 23.61
N ILE A 19 3.64 13.34 23.01
CA ILE A 19 5.01 12.98 23.41
C ILE A 19 5.29 13.38 24.86
N HIS A 20 4.91 14.58 25.29
CA HIS A 20 5.01 15.00 26.70
C HIS A 20 4.27 14.04 27.64
N ARG A 21 3.04 13.64 27.28
CA ARG A 21 2.26 12.68 28.06
C ARG A 21 2.93 11.31 28.14
N ILE A 22 3.48 10.80 27.04
CA ILE A 22 4.23 9.52 27.00
C ILE A 22 5.42 9.58 27.96
N LEU A 23 6.16 10.70 27.93
CA LEU A 23 7.33 10.95 28.78
C LEU A 23 6.97 11.37 30.21
N LYS A 24 5.68 11.55 30.52
CA LYS A 24 5.16 12.05 31.82
C LYS A 24 5.74 13.42 32.21
N LYS A 25 5.94 14.28 31.21
CA LYS A 25 6.42 15.67 31.35
C LYS A 25 5.28 16.66 31.18
N ASN A 26 5.44 17.86 31.72
CA ASN A 26 4.54 18.98 31.48
C ASN A 26 4.79 19.58 30.09
N ASP A 27 3.75 20.12 29.44
CA ASP A 27 3.80 20.74 28.09
C ASP A 27 4.83 21.90 27.94
N ALA A 28 5.38 22.43 29.05
CA ALA A 28 6.37 23.51 29.05
C ALA A 28 7.82 23.02 29.17
N GLU A 29 8.04 21.74 29.49
CA GLU A 29 9.37 21.16 29.61
C GLU A 29 9.94 20.85 28.23
N SER A 30 11.25 21.04 28.01
CA SER A 30 11.88 20.59 26.77
C SER A 30 11.93 19.06 26.71
N ILE A 31 11.82 18.51 25.49
CA ILE A 31 12.05 17.09 25.21
C ILE A 31 13.46 16.96 24.61
N THR A 32 14.33 16.14 25.21
CA THR A 32 15.67 15.88 24.67
C THR A 32 15.68 14.73 23.66
N LYS A 33 16.76 14.61 22.88
CA LYS A 33 16.96 13.48 21.96
C LYS A 33 16.96 12.12 22.67
N GLU A 34 17.56 12.03 23.85
CA GLU A 34 17.58 10.79 24.64
C GLU A 34 16.18 10.42 25.13
N GLU A 35 15.40 11.41 25.56
CA GLU A 35 14.03 11.19 26.02
C GLU A 35 13.14 10.67 24.88
N ILE A 36 13.13 11.33 23.72
CA ILE A 36 12.33 10.85 22.57
C ILE A 36 12.84 9.52 22.03
N ALA A 37 14.16 9.28 22.05
CA ALA A 37 14.74 8.00 21.66
C ALA A 37 14.32 6.87 22.61
N SER A 38 13.91 7.14 23.85
CA SER A 38 13.42 6.10 24.77
C SER A 38 12.04 5.55 24.42
N ILE A 39 11.29 6.24 23.55
CA ILE A 39 9.91 5.87 23.20
C ILE A 39 9.90 4.71 22.21
N THR A 40 9.19 3.63 22.57
CA THR A 40 9.04 2.43 21.74
C THR A 40 7.69 2.35 21.03
N ASN A 41 6.67 3.06 21.53
CA ASN A 41 5.32 2.97 21.01
C ASN A 41 4.66 4.35 21.02
N ILE A 42 4.11 4.76 19.87
CA ILE A 42 3.34 5.99 19.74
C ILE A 42 2.00 5.66 19.10
N ASN A 43 0.93 6.17 19.70
CA ASN A 43 -0.40 6.13 19.13
C ASN A 43 -1.00 7.54 19.12
N VAL A 44 -1.22 8.07 17.93
CA VAL A 44 -1.85 9.37 17.68
C VAL A 44 -3.11 9.22 16.83
N PHE A 45 -3.80 8.07 16.89
CA PHE A 45 -5.06 7.83 16.19
C PHE A 45 -6.07 8.97 16.41
N ASP A 46 -6.53 9.59 15.32
CA ASP A 46 -7.54 10.66 15.33
C ASP A 46 -7.24 11.77 16.35
N GLN A 47 -6.03 12.33 16.30
CA GLN A 47 -5.59 13.39 17.21
C GLN A 47 -5.44 14.76 16.52
N GLY A 48 -5.73 14.83 15.21
CA GLY A 48 -5.56 16.03 14.40
C GLY A 48 -4.09 16.43 14.21
N VAL A 49 -3.18 15.46 14.26
CA VAL A 49 -1.76 15.63 13.93
C VAL A 49 -1.63 15.87 12.42
N LYS A 50 -0.67 16.71 12.05
CA LYS A 50 -0.37 17.03 10.64
C LYS A 50 1.10 16.88 10.30
N ASP A 51 1.98 17.05 11.28
CA ASP A 51 3.42 17.04 11.07
C ASP A 51 4.08 16.08 12.07
N LEU A 52 4.89 15.16 11.54
CA LEU A 52 5.64 14.15 12.28
C LEU A 52 7.07 14.60 12.63
N THR A 53 7.46 15.83 12.30
CA THR A 53 8.77 16.40 12.63
C THR A 53 9.08 16.25 14.11
N GLY A 54 10.29 15.80 14.40
CA GLY A 54 10.78 15.38 15.70
C GLY A 54 10.82 13.86 15.86
N LEU A 55 9.98 13.09 15.16
CA LEU A 55 9.99 11.62 15.26
C LEU A 55 11.24 10.98 14.63
N GLU A 56 12.02 11.69 13.82
CA GLU A 56 13.31 11.22 13.31
C GLU A 56 14.32 10.88 14.42
N TYR A 57 14.11 11.43 15.63
CA TYR A 57 14.91 11.15 16.82
C TYR A 57 14.38 9.97 17.65
N ALA A 58 13.17 9.47 17.38
CA ALA A 58 12.57 8.31 18.05
C ALA A 58 13.19 6.99 17.55
N THR A 59 14.50 6.85 17.70
CA THR A 59 15.31 5.77 17.10
C THR A 59 15.03 4.38 17.66
N ASN A 60 14.37 4.27 18.81
CA ASN A 60 13.89 2.99 19.36
C ASN A 60 12.38 2.75 19.16
N LEU A 61 11.71 3.55 18.34
CA LEU A 61 10.30 3.35 18.03
C LEU A 61 10.08 2.02 17.31
N GLU A 62 9.22 1.16 17.86
CA GLU A 62 8.91 -0.18 17.33
C GLU A 62 7.49 -0.24 16.74
N LYS A 63 6.56 0.54 17.27
CA LYS A 63 5.17 0.61 16.78
C LYS A 63 4.67 2.05 16.69
N LEU A 64 4.06 2.39 15.56
CA LEU A 64 3.47 3.70 15.30
C LEU A 64 2.07 3.56 14.71
N ILE A 65 1.08 4.18 15.36
CA ILE A 65 -0.29 4.32 14.84
C ILE A 65 -0.56 5.80 14.62
N ILE A 66 -0.75 6.20 13.36
CA ILE A 66 -0.98 7.59 12.95
C ILE A 66 -2.29 7.79 12.19
N SER A 67 -3.14 6.78 12.15
CA SER A 67 -4.36 6.76 11.33
C SER A 67 -5.34 7.89 11.65
N TYR A 68 -6.14 8.29 10.66
CA TYR A 68 -7.16 9.35 10.76
C TYR A 68 -6.57 10.71 11.17
N ASN A 69 -5.47 11.11 10.53
CA ASN A 69 -4.82 12.39 10.73
C ASN A 69 -4.57 13.07 9.38
N ALA A 70 -4.30 14.38 9.38
CA ALA A 70 -4.00 15.14 8.17
C ALA A 70 -2.48 15.26 7.96
N ILE A 71 -1.79 14.11 8.03
CA ILE A 71 -0.35 13.99 7.82
C ILE A 71 -0.08 13.89 6.32
N ASP A 72 0.78 14.77 5.81
CA ASP A 72 1.12 14.88 4.39
C ASP A 72 2.47 14.26 4.02
N SER A 73 3.34 13.99 5.01
CA SER A 73 4.66 13.40 4.80
C SER A 73 5.01 12.36 5.88
N LEU A 74 5.58 11.24 5.44
CA LEU A 74 6.15 10.20 6.31
C LEU A 74 7.68 10.29 6.42
N GLU A 75 8.30 11.31 5.81
CA GLU A 75 9.77 11.48 5.79
C GLU A 75 10.43 11.42 7.19
N PRO A 76 9.86 12.02 8.26
CA PRO A 76 10.45 11.93 9.60
C PRO A 76 10.63 10.50 10.11
N LEU A 77 9.91 9.53 9.56
CA LEU A 77 10.01 8.13 9.98
C LEU A 77 11.24 7.42 9.42
N LYS A 78 11.90 7.93 8.39
CA LYS A 78 12.99 7.26 7.67
C LYS A 78 14.10 6.71 8.58
N SER A 79 14.40 7.42 9.67
CA SER A 79 15.45 7.05 10.62
C SER A 79 14.99 6.11 11.73
N CYS A 80 13.70 5.78 11.82
CA CYS A 80 13.14 4.84 12.80
C CYS A 80 13.43 3.38 12.41
N MET A 81 14.71 2.99 12.37
CA MET A 81 15.15 1.68 11.90
C MET A 81 14.72 0.51 12.80
N LYS A 82 14.17 0.76 14.00
CA LYS A 82 13.55 -0.28 14.83
C LYS A 82 12.05 -0.42 14.63
N LEU A 83 11.44 0.42 13.77
CA LEU A 83 10.01 0.40 13.52
C LEU A 83 9.63 -0.90 12.79
N LYS A 84 8.78 -1.70 13.45
CA LYS A 84 8.30 -2.98 12.93
C LYS A 84 6.85 -2.92 12.49
N SER A 85 6.03 -2.06 13.09
CA SER A 85 4.60 -1.95 12.83
C SER A 85 4.22 -0.49 12.61
N LEU A 86 3.71 -0.18 11.40
CA LEU A 86 3.20 1.13 11.03
C LEU A 86 1.76 1.03 10.54
N ILE A 87 0.83 1.68 11.24
CA ILE A 87 -0.59 1.74 10.88
C ILE A 87 -0.96 3.19 10.53
N ALA A 88 -1.07 3.45 9.23
CA ALA A 88 -1.15 4.76 8.59
C ALA A 88 -2.34 4.82 7.62
N VAL A 89 -3.55 4.62 8.15
CA VAL A 89 -4.81 4.59 7.40
C VAL A 89 -5.45 5.97 7.34
N CYS A 90 -6.10 6.30 6.22
CA CYS A 90 -6.84 7.56 6.05
C CYS A 90 -5.99 8.81 6.37
N LEU A 91 -4.80 8.90 5.78
CA LEU A 91 -3.97 10.10 5.81
C LEU A 91 -4.17 10.96 4.56
N THR A 92 -3.69 12.20 4.60
CA THR A 92 -3.67 13.11 3.46
C THR A 92 -2.39 13.01 2.61
N THR A 93 -1.47 12.12 2.96
CA THR A 93 -0.21 11.95 2.23
C THR A 93 -0.46 11.48 0.80
N ALA A 94 0.27 12.08 -0.14
CA ALA A 94 0.27 11.68 -1.54
C ALA A 94 1.38 10.65 -1.86
N SER A 95 2.25 10.33 -0.88
CA SER A 95 3.39 9.43 -1.07
C SER A 95 3.71 8.61 0.19
N ILE A 96 4.17 7.38 -0.01
CA ILE A 96 4.77 6.56 1.05
C ILE A 96 6.30 6.44 0.88
N ASN A 97 6.92 7.43 0.25
CA ASN A 97 8.38 7.44 0.12
C ASN A 97 9.07 7.53 1.48
N ASN A 98 10.24 6.89 1.59
CA ASN A 98 11.09 6.89 2.79
C ASN A 98 10.52 6.10 4.00
N LEU A 99 9.68 5.10 3.77
CA LEU A 99 9.32 4.15 4.82
C LEU A 99 10.58 3.44 5.39
N PRO A 100 10.61 3.15 6.70
CA PRO A 100 11.65 2.29 7.29
C PRO A 100 11.65 0.90 6.65
N THR A 101 12.82 0.39 6.31
CA THR A 101 12.96 -0.89 5.60
C THR A 101 12.76 -2.13 6.49
N ASN A 102 12.72 -1.95 7.82
CA ASN A 102 12.60 -3.03 8.81
C ASN A 102 11.16 -3.34 9.23
N LEU A 103 10.17 -2.78 8.52
CA LEU A 103 8.77 -3.06 8.78
C LEU A 103 8.43 -4.54 8.57
N GLU A 104 7.72 -5.10 9.54
CA GLU A 104 7.12 -6.44 9.51
C GLU A 104 5.60 -6.35 9.28
N GLU A 105 4.98 -5.23 9.66
CA GLU A 105 3.55 -4.94 9.48
C GLU A 105 3.39 -3.50 8.96
N LEU A 106 2.64 -3.36 7.87
CA LEU A 106 2.30 -2.07 7.28
C LEU A 106 0.83 -2.04 6.88
N ASP A 107 0.11 -1.04 7.36
CA ASP A 107 -1.22 -0.70 6.87
C ASP A 107 -1.22 0.74 6.36
N ILE A 108 -1.45 0.89 5.06
CA ILE A 108 -1.53 2.14 4.30
C ILE A 108 -2.83 2.17 3.48
N SER A 109 -3.87 1.52 4.00
CA SER A 109 -5.18 1.48 3.35
C SER A 109 -5.81 2.88 3.31
N ASN A 110 -6.65 3.13 2.31
CA ASN A 110 -7.37 4.39 2.13
C ASN A 110 -6.46 5.63 2.04
N LEU A 111 -5.25 5.47 1.51
CA LEU A 111 -4.39 6.61 1.18
C LEU A 111 -4.72 7.13 -0.23
N SER A 112 -4.82 8.44 -0.35
CA SER A 112 -5.02 9.13 -1.64
C SER A 112 -3.70 9.33 -2.38
N LEU A 113 -2.94 8.23 -2.57
CA LEU A 113 -1.66 8.27 -3.29
C LEU A 113 -1.89 8.66 -4.76
N THR A 114 -1.04 9.53 -5.28
CA THR A 114 -1.12 9.98 -6.67
C THR A 114 0.11 9.53 -7.44
N GLY A 115 -0.07 8.98 -8.64
CA GLY A 115 1.01 8.52 -9.51
C GLY A 115 1.54 7.13 -9.17
N THR A 116 2.13 6.47 -10.17
CA THR A 116 2.65 5.09 -10.07
C THR A 116 3.89 4.98 -9.19
N ASP A 117 4.66 6.06 -9.07
CA ASP A 117 5.87 6.11 -8.22
C ASP A 117 5.57 6.00 -6.73
N GLY A 118 4.30 6.18 -6.35
CA GLY A 118 3.81 6.16 -4.97
C GLY A 118 4.15 4.88 -4.21
N PHE A 119 4.31 3.74 -4.88
CA PHE A 119 4.53 2.43 -4.23
C PHE A 119 5.95 1.87 -4.33
N THR A 120 6.86 2.58 -5.00
CA THR A 120 8.25 2.12 -5.21
C THR A 120 8.99 1.76 -3.92
N SER A 121 8.65 2.41 -2.80
CA SER A 121 9.22 2.13 -1.49
C SER A 121 8.85 0.74 -0.93
N LEU A 122 7.75 0.11 -1.41
CA LEU A 122 7.37 -1.25 -1.00
C LEU A 122 8.44 -2.29 -1.37
N SER A 123 9.19 -2.08 -2.46
CA SER A 123 10.30 -2.95 -2.88
C SER A 123 11.45 -3.02 -1.88
N SER A 124 11.54 -2.06 -0.95
CA SER A 124 12.56 -2.06 0.11
C SER A 124 12.14 -2.84 1.36
N LEU A 125 10.86 -3.22 1.48
CA LEU A 125 10.28 -3.84 2.68
C LEU A 125 10.44 -5.37 2.65
N THR A 126 11.67 -5.86 2.53
CA THR A 126 11.95 -7.31 2.34
C THR A 126 11.57 -8.19 3.54
N ASN A 127 11.41 -7.59 4.73
CA ASN A 127 11.03 -8.25 5.98
C ASN A 127 9.51 -8.26 6.26
N ILE A 128 8.71 -7.64 5.38
CA ILE A 128 7.27 -7.49 5.58
C ILE A 128 6.59 -8.86 5.66
N LYS A 129 5.66 -8.99 6.61
CA LYS A 129 4.85 -10.20 6.86
C LYS A 129 3.37 -9.94 6.61
N THR A 130 2.92 -8.73 6.92
CA THR A 130 1.54 -8.30 6.73
C THR A 130 1.51 -6.93 6.05
N LEU A 131 0.83 -6.86 4.92
CA LEU A 131 0.63 -5.63 4.14
C LEU A 131 -0.86 -5.40 3.89
N GLN A 132 -1.37 -4.25 4.31
CA GLN A 132 -2.70 -3.78 3.96
C GLN A 132 -2.59 -2.47 3.18
N VAL A 133 -3.17 -2.47 1.98
CA VAL A 133 -3.06 -1.38 1.00
C VAL A 133 -4.37 -1.22 0.21
N SER A 134 -5.47 -1.71 0.78
CA SER A 134 -6.80 -1.65 0.19
C SER A 134 -7.27 -0.21 -0.02
N ASN A 135 -8.11 0.01 -1.04
CA ASN A 135 -8.66 1.32 -1.42
C ASN A 135 -7.54 2.31 -1.79
N THR A 136 -6.63 1.89 -2.66
CA THR A 136 -5.57 2.73 -3.22
C THR A 136 -5.46 2.49 -4.73
N ILE A 137 -4.56 3.22 -5.40
CA ILE A 137 -4.32 3.06 -6.85
C ILE A 137 -3.23 2.02 -7.17
N LEU A 138 -2.96 1.06 -6.27
CA LEU A 138 -1.95 0.03 -6.50
C LEU A 138 -2.32 -0.81 -7.73
N ASN A 139 -1.42 -0.89 -8.72
CA ASN A 139 -1.63 -1.65 -9.95
C ASN A 139 -0.57 -2.75 -10.19
N ASP A 140 0.53 -2.69 -9.47
CA ASP A 140 1.68 -3.58 -9.62
C ASP A 140 2.10 -4.14 -8.26
N ILE A 141 2.44 -5.43 -8.24
CA ILE A 141 2.88 -6.14 -7.04
C ILE A 141 4.19 -6.90 -7.22
N ASP A 142 5.03 -6.52 -8.18
CA ASP A 142 6.31 -7.19 -8.45
C ASP A 142 7.22 -7.21 -7.21
N PHE A 143 7.09 -6.20 -6.34
CA PHE A 143 7.80 -6.12 -5.05
C PHE A 143 7.58 -7.34 -4.16
N VAL A 144 6.45 -8.04 -4.28
CA VAL A 144 6.11 -9.25 -3.52
C VAL A 144 7.20 -10.30 -3.69
N SER A 145 7.75 -10.45 -4.89
CA SER A 145 8.81 -11.42 -5.21
C SER A 145 10.12 -11.18 -4.43
N LEU A 146 10.32 -9.95 -3.91
CA LEU A 146 11.49 -9.56 -3.11
C LEU A 146 11.32 -9.88 -1.62
N THR A 147 10.09 -10.18 -1.19
CA THR A 147 9.79 -10.46 0.22
C THR A 147 10.09 -11.91 0.58
N VAL A 148 10.51 -12.14 1.83
CA VAL A 148 10.85 -13.49 2.28
C VAL A 148 9.69 -14.15 3.03
N ASN A 149 8.94 -13.37 3.82
CA ASN A 149 8.00 -13.85 4.83
C ASN A 149 6.61 -13.21 4.72
N LEU A 150 6.26 -12.60 3.59
CA LEU A 150 4.93 -12.02 3.39
C LEU A 150 3.89 -13.15 3.36
N SER A 151 3.14 -13.31 4.44
CA SER A 151 2.07 -14.32 4.53
C SER A 151 0.69 -13.69 4.35
N LYS A 152 0.54 -12.38 4.60
CA LYS A 152 -0.74 -11.69 4.44
C LYS A 152 -0.61 -10.44 3.59
N ILE A 153 -1.34 -10.38 2.47
CA ILE A 153 -1.57 -9.13 1.74
C ILE A 153 -3.07 -8.92 1.49
N GLU A 154 -3.53 -7.71 1.76
CA GLU A 154 -4.87 -7.24 1.44
C GLU A 154 -4.76 -5.98 0.58
N ALA A 155 -5.11 -6.11 -0.70
CA ALA A 155 -5.06 -5.05 -1.70
C ALA A 155 -6.41 -4.98 -2.44
N ASN A 156 -7.50 -4.93 -1.67
CA ASN A 156 -8.86 -4.89 -2.20
C ASN A 156 -9.21 -3.49 -2.71
N ASN A 157 -10.09 -3.38 -3.70
CA ASN A 157 -10.45 -2.10 -4.31
C ASN A 157 -9.22 -1.32 -4.82
N CYS A 158 -8.34 -2.02 -5.53
CA CYS A 158 -7.15 -1.47 -6.19
C CYS A 158 -7.26 -1.65 -7.72
N GLN A 159 -6.12 -1.68 -8.42
CA GLN A 159 -6.03 -1.78 -9.88
C GLN A 159 -5.11 -2.94 -10.32
N VAL A 160 -4.89 -3.94 -9.47
CA VAL A 160 -3.97 -5.06 -9.73
C VAL A 160 -4.61 -6.03 -10.71
N THR A 161 -3.93 -6.34 -11.82
CA THR A 161 -4.41 -7.32 -12.81
C THR A 161 -3.51 -8.54 -12.94
N ASN A 162 -2.28 -8.47 -12.44
CA ASN A 162 -1.28 -9.52 -12.60
C ASN A 162 -0.81 -10.06 -11.25
N LEU A 163 -1.18 -11.31 -10.94
CA LEU A 163 -0.78 -12.00 -9.72
C LEU A 163 0.40 -12.96 -9.89
N LYS A 164 1.03 -13.05 -11.07
CA LYS A 164 2.23 -13.86 -11.28
C LYS A 164 3.30 -13.69 -10.18
N PRO A 165 3.58 -12.46 -9.67
CA PRO A 165 4.57 -12.28 -8.59
C PRO A 165 4.26 -13.04 -7.30
N LEU A 166 2.99 -13.37 -7.02
CA LEU A 166 2.61 -14.16 -5.84
C LEU A 166 3.08 -15.61 -5.89
N GLN A 167 3.34 -16.17 -7.08
CA GLN A 167 3.71 -17.58 -7.21
C GLN A 167 4.95 -17.92 -6.39
N ALA A 168 5.93 -17.01 -6.33
CA ALA A 168 7.14 -17.17 -5.54
C ALA A 168 6.88 -17.30 -4.02
N LEU A 169 5.78 -16.74 -3.52
CA LEU A 169 5.36 -16.90 -2.12
C LEU A 169 4.57 -18.19 -1.90
N LEU A 170 3.66 -18.53 -2.82
CA LEU A 170 2.89 -19.78 -2.77
C LEU A 170 3.82 -21.01 -2.77
N ASP A 171 4.90 -20.98 -3.55
CA ASP A 171 5.91 -22.03 -3.60
C ASP A 171 6.60 -22.25 -2.25
N LYS A 172 6.67 -21.22 -1.39
CA LYS A 172 7.26 -21.31 -0.04
C LYS A 172 6.33 -21.96 0.99
N ARG A 173 5.02 -22.06 0.70
CA ARG A 173 4.01 -22.69 1.58
C ARG A 173 4.03 -22.13 3.01
N LEU A 174 4.04 -20.80 3.13
CA LEU A 174 3.98 -20.12 4.42
C LEU A 174 2.67 -20.50 5.14
N GLN A 175 2.74 -20.74 6.45
CA GLN A 175 1.56 -21.07 7.26
C GLN A 175 0.65 -19.84 7.42
N ASP A 176 -0.66 -20.09 7.52
CA ASP A 176 -1.68 -19.07 7.72
C ASP A 176 -1.65 -17.94 6.67
N SER A 177 -1.29 -18.29 5.44
CA SER A 177 -1.22 -17.35 4.33
C SER A 177 -2.61 -16.90 3.87
N SER A 178 -2.75 -15.62 3.52
CA SER A 178 -3.98 -15.03 3.03
C SER A 178 -3.68 -13.84 2.11
N TYR A 179 -4.04 -14.00 0.84
CA TYR A 179 -3.73 -13.06 -0.24
C TYR A 179 -5.04 -12.62 -0.90
N SER A 180 -5.48 -11.39 -0.62
CA SER A 180 -6.79 -10.87 -1.04
C SER A 180 -6.63 -9.68 -1.99
N PHE A 181 -7.15 -9.85 -3.21
CA PHE A 181 -7.12 -8.91 -4.33
C PHE A 181 -8.51 -8.82 -4.96
N GLU A 182 -9.52 -8.56 -4.15
CA GLU A 182 -10.91 -8.50 -4.58
C GLU A 182 -11.26 -7.10 -5.09
N THR A 183 -12.31 -7.05 -5.91
CA THR A 183 -12.93 -5.79 -6.38
C THR A 183 -11.97 -4.81 -7.06
N GLN A 184 -11.00 -5.34 -7.82
CA GLN A 184 -10.10 -4.51 -8.62
C GLN A 184 -10.89 -3.77 -9.70
N THR A 185 -10.57 -2.50 -9.95
CA THR A 185 -11.26 -1.69 -10.95
C THR A 185 -10.24 -1.01 -11.84
N VAL A 186 -10.23 -1.38 -13.13
CA VAL A 186 -9.27 -0.84 -14.11
C VAL A 186 -10.03 -0.16 -15.24
N LEU A 187 -9.71 1.12 -15.45
CA LEU A 187 -10.16 1.88 -16.60
C LEU A 187 -9.01 1.98 -17.59
N LEU A 188 -9.14 1.32 -18.74
CA LEU A 188 -8.16 1.40 -19.81
C LEU A 188 -8.36 2.68 -20.62
N ASP A 189 -7.26 3.19 -21.17
CA ASP A 189 -7.31 4.29 -22.13
C ASP A 189 -8.18 3.93 -23.34
N LYS A 190 -8.73 4.95 -24.01
CA LYS A 190 -9.57 4.76 -25.19
C LYS A 190 -8.91 3.85 -26.24
N GLY A 191 -9.59 2.77 -26.61
CA GLY A 191 -9.19 1.81 -27.63
C GLY A 191 -9.87 2.06 -28.99
N THR A 192 -9.47 1.25 -29.98
CA THR A 192 -10.07 1.22 -31.31
C THR A 192 -10.57 -0.19 -31.61
N VAL A 193 -11.76 -0.29 -32.21
CA VAL A 193 -12.37 -1.58 -32.58
C VAL A 193 -11.43 -2.38 -33.50
N GLY A 194 -11.26 -3.67 -33.20
CA GLY A 194 -10.39 -4.57 -33.94
C GLY A 194 -8.88 -4.36 -33.70
N GLN A 195 -8.48 -3.38 -32.89
CA GLN A 195 -7.10 -3.23 -32.42
C GLN A 195 -6.93 -3.84 -31.02
N THR A 196 -5.73 -4.36 -30.77
CA THR A 196 -5.39 -4.98 -29.50
C THR A 196 -4.95 -3.92 -28.48
N THR A 197 -5.45 -4.03 -27.25
CA THR A 197 -4.94 -3.32 -26.08
C THR A 197 -4.11 -4.27 -25.23
N ALA A 198 -2.92 -3.86 -24.80
CA ALA A 198 -2.09 -4.67 -23.92
C ALA A 198 -2.73 -4.77 -22.53
N LEU A 199 -2.85 -5.98 -22.01
CA LEU A 199 -3.44 -6.26 -20.71
C LEU A 199 -2.85 -7.55 -20.15
N ALA A 200 -2.06 -7.44 -19.08
CA ALA A 200 -1.63 -8.61 -18.31
C ALA A 200 -2.71 -8.95 -17.26
N LEU A 201 -3.53 -9.97 -17.53
CA LEU A 201 -4.55 -10.47 -16.61
C LEU A 201 -4.25 -11.91 -16.22
N HIS A 202 -3.63 -12.11 -15.05
CA HIS A 202 -3.10 -13.41 -14.63
C HIS A 202 -3.41 -13.71 -13.18
N LYS A 203 -3.88 -14.94 -12.92
CA LYS A 203 -3.82 -15.55 -11.58
C LYS A 203 -2.38 -16.03 -11.29
N PRO A 204 -2.06 -16.50 -10.07
CA PRO A 204 -0.67 -16.75 -9.67
C PRO A 204 0.13 -17.67 -10.60
N ASP A 205 -0.48 -18.71 -11.15
CA ASP A 205 0.20 -19.67 -12.05
C ASP A 205 0.45 -19.13 -13.47
N GLY A 206 0.05 -17.89 -13.75
CA GLY A 206 0.27 -17.22 -15.03
C GLY A 206 -0.77 -17.55 -16.11
N GLU A 207 -1.80 -18.31 -15.76
CA GLU A 207 -2.98 -18.50 -16.59
C GLU A 207 -3.99 -17.36 -16.35
N SER A 208 -4.98 -17.23 -17.23
CA SER A 208 -6.09 -16.30 -17.01
C SER A 208 -6.98 -16.76 -15.84
N PRO A 209 -7.54 -15.82 -15.06
CA PRO A 209 -8.67 -16.11 -14.17
C PRO A 209 -9.95 -16.44 -14.99
N ASN A 210 -11.05 -16.79 -14.31
CA ASN A 210 -12.33 -16.99 -15.00
C ASN A 210 -12.86 -15.63 -15.48
N ILE A 211 -12.87 -15.41 -16.79
CA ILE A 211 -13.33 -14.17 -17.43
C ILE A 211 -14.81 -14.29 -17.79
N THR A 212 -15.58 -13.26 -17.45
CA THR A 212 -16.96 -13.06 -17.89
C THR A 212 -17.04 -11.76 -18.68
N TRP A 213 -17.58 -11.85 -19.89
CA TRP A 213 -17.72 -10.70 -20.78
C TRP A 213 -19.11 -10.11 -20.68
N ASN A 214 -19.22 -8.78 -20.76
CA ASN A 214 -20.51 -8.12 -20.90
C ASN A 214 -20.93 -7.94 -22.38
N THR A 215 -19.96 -8.03 -23.31
CA THR A 215 -20.09 -7.94 -24.77
C THR A 215 -19.34 -9.10 -25.45
N ALA A 216 -19.60 -9.38 -26.73
CA ALA A 216 -18.92 -10.48 -27.44
C ALA A 216 -17.54 -10.03 -27.92
N ASP A 217 -16.48 -10.40 -27.17
CA ASP A 217 -15.10 -9.94 -27.40
C ASP A 217 -14.07 -11.04 -27.04
N SER A 218 -12.78 -10.76 -27.22
CA SER A 218 -11.72 -11.76 -27.03
C SER A 218 -10.52 -11.26 -26.22
N TYR A 219 -9.91 -12.18 -25.46
CA TYR A 219 -8.67 -11.99 -24.74
C TYR A 219 -7.69 -13.13 -25.07
N ASP A 220 -6.50 -12.79 -25.54
CA ASP A 220 -5.40 -13.71 -25.83
C ASP A 220 -4.43 -13.70 -24.64
N ASN A 221 -4.46 -14.76 -23.83
CA ASN A 221 -3.62 -14.89 -22.63
C ASN A 221 -2.12 -14.99 -22.95
N GLU A 222 -1.76 -15.65 -24.05
CA GLU A 222 -0.36 -15.86 -24.42
C GLU A 222 0.27 -14.54 -24.89
N LYS A 223 -0.51 -13.70 -25.57
CA LYS A 223 -0.07 -12.39 -26.05
C LYS A 223 -0.34 -11.25 -25.09
N GLU A 224 -1.12 -11.49 -24.03
CA GLU A 224 -1.58 -10.46 -23.07
C GLU A 224 -2.32 -9.33 -23.81
N GLN A 225 -3.27 -9.70 -24.67
CA GLN A 225 -3.94 -8.79 -25.60
C GLN A 225 -5.47 -8.91 -25.53
N LEU A 226 -6.12 -7.77 -25.32
CA LEU A 226 -7.57 -7.58 -25.33
C LEU A 226 -8.00 -6.99 -26.67
N THR A 227 -9.04 -7.53 -27.30
CA THR A 227 -9.60 -6.97 -28.54
C THR A 227 -11.11 -6.80 -28.42
N TRP A 228 -11.58 -5.57 -28.70
CA TRP A 228 -13.01 -5.26 -28.79
C TRP A 228 -13.51 -5.40 -30.24
N GLU A 229 -14.58 -6.15 -30.44
CA GLU A 229 -15.17 -6.41 -31.76
C GLU A 229 -16.19 -5.35 -32.19
N ASN A 230 -16.74 -4.58 -31.24
CA ASN A 230 -17.78 -3.58 -31.48
C ASN A 230 -17.40 -2.21 -30.90
N SER A 231 -18.00 -1.13 -31.41
CA SER A 231 -17.83 0.22 -30.85
C SER A 231 -18.81 0.47 -29.69
N GLY A 232 -18.43 1.34 -28.75
CA GLY A 232 -19.30 1.73 -27.64
C GLY A 232 -18.57 2.04 -26.33
N ASP A 233 -19.35 2.57 -25.39
CA ASP A 233 -18.89 3.09 -24.09
C ASP A 233 -18.98 2.05 -22.97
N ASN A 234 -19.64 0.92 -23.24
CA ASN A 234 -19.99 -0.09 -22.24
C ASN A 234 -19.13 -1.34 -22.32
N HIS A 235 -17.95 -1.32 -22.94
CA HIS A 235 -17.14 -2.53 -23.03
C HIS A 235 -16.50 -2.84 -21.67
N SER A 236 -16.85 -4.00 -21.12
CA SER A 236 -16.25 -4.47 -19.89
C SER A 236 -16.10 -5.98 -19.83
N LEU A 237 -15.07 -6.40 -19.11
CA LEU A 237 -14.94 -7.78 -18.67
C LEU A 237 -14.78 -7.78 -17.16
N SER A 238 -15.35 -8.77 -16.51
CA SER A 238 -15.09 -9.06 -15.11
C SER A 238 -14.35 -10.38 -15.00
N TRP A 239 -13.62 -10.54 -13.91
CA TRP A 239 -12.95 -11.80 -13.62
C TRP A 239 -13.15 -12.22 -12.18
N SER A 240 -13.00 -13.53 -11.97
CA SER A 240 -12.94 -14.12 -10.63
C SER A 240 -12.00 -15.31 -10.59
N TYR A 241 -11.33 -15.44 -9.46
CA TYR A 241 -10.48 -16.57 -9.12
C TYR A 241 -10.48 -16.72 -7.60
N SER A 242 -10.59 -17.97 -7.14
CA SER A 242 -10.37 -18.35 -5.76
C SER A 242 -9.57 -19.65 -5.75
N ALA A 243 -8.50 -19.71 -4.97
CA ALA A 243 -7.85 -20.97 -4.66
C ALA A 243 -8.82 -21.88 -3.87
N GLU A 244 -8.65 -23.21 -3.95
CA GLU A 244 -9.55 -24.17 -3.29
C GLU A 244 -9.64 -23.99 -1.76
N ASN A 245 -8.56 -23.49 -1.14
CA ASN A 245 -8.46 -23.18 0.29
C ASN A 245 -8.77 -21.71 0.63
N ASN A 246 -9.17 -20.89 -0.35
CA ASN A 246 -9.33 -19.44 -0.25
C ASN A 246 -8.07 -18.70 0.23
N GLU A 247 -6.88 -19.30 0.09
CA GLU A 247 -5.60 -18.63 0.39
C GLU A 247 -5.36 -17.46 -0.56
N VAL A 248 -5.84 -17.57 -1.81
CA VAL A 248 -5.83 -16.49 -2.80
C VAL A 248 -7.26 -16.24 -3.27
N VAL A 249 -7.69 -14.98 -3.18
CA VAL A 249 -8.93 -14.50 -3.80
C VAL A 249 -8.61 -13.30 -4.69
N PHE A 250 -9.11 -13.32 -5.93
CA PHE A 250 -8.79 -12.34 -6.95
C PHE A 250 -10.00 -12.08 -7.82
N SER A 251 -10.49 -10.84 -7.84
CA SER A 251 -11.66 -10.47 -8.63
C SER A 251 -11.61 -9.01 -9.02
N GLY A 252 -12.30 -8.67 -10.10
CA GLY A 252 -12.37 -7.29 -10.53
C GLY A 252 -13.08 -7.12 -11.86
N GLU A 253 -13.02 -5.89 -12.34
CA GLU A 253 -13.54 -5.49 -13.63
C GLU A 253 -12.60 -4.54 -14.36
N ILE A 254 -12.58 -4.69 -15.68
CA ILE A 254 -11.90 -3.80 -16.63
C ILE A 254 -12.98 -3.18 -17.50
N SER A 255 -12.87 -1.88 -17.72
CA SER A 255 -13.68 -1.15 -18.69
C SER A 255 -12.80 -0.39 -19.68
N GLN A 256 -13.25 -0.28 -20.92
CA GLN A 256 -12.56 0.49 -21.95
C GLN A 256 -13.58 1.13 -22.90
N PHE A 257 -13.38 2.40 -23.27
CA PHE A 257 -14.14 2.99 -24.38
C PHE A 257 -13.50 2.58 -25.71
N ALA A 258 -14.27 2.05 -26.66
CA ALA A 258 -13.77 1.70 -27.99
C ALA A 258 -14.54 2.43 -29.10
N THR A 259 -13.81 3.05 -30.04
CA THR A 259 -14.41 3.69 -31.22
C THR A 259 -14.07 2.99 -32.52
N GLU A 260 -14.92 3.17 -33.52
CA GLU A 260 -14.60 2.82 -34.91
C GLU A 260 -13.42 3.65 -35.42
N ILE A 261 -12.82 3.16 -36.51
CA ILE A 261 -11.69 3.79 -37.22
C ILE A 261 -12.15 5.04 -37.98
#